data_AF-A0A1I7DF85-F1
#
_entry.id   AF-A0A1I7DF85-F1
#
_cell.length_a   1.000
_cell.length_b   1.000
_cell.length_c   1.000
_cell.angle_alpha   90.00
_cell.angle_beta   90.00
_cell.angle_gamma   90.00
#
_symmetry.space_group_name_H-M   'P 1'
#
loop_
_entity.id
_entity.type
_entity.pdbx_description
1 polymer ?
#
loop_
_entity_poly.entity_id
_entity_poly.type
_entity_poly.pdbx_seq_one_letter_code
_entity_poly.pdbx_strand_id
1 'polypeptide(L)' 'MEEAADGDWVVRRVTGSATGKTYRCPGCDQEIRPGTPHVVSWPAYARDSDLEPWDTDSAADWRRHWHAACWRARDRRR' A
#
# COMPACT_ATOMS: atom_id res chain seq x y z
N MET A 1 -14.62 5.76 -6.50
CA MET A 1 -14.10 6.11 -5.16
C MET A 1 -14.64 5.04 -4.24
N GLU A 2 -13.82 4.08 -3.84
CA GLU A 2 -14.28 2.96 -3.00
C GLU A 2 -13.88 3.26 -1.56
N GLU A 3 -14.86 3.75 -0.78
CA GLU A 3 -14.71 4.03 0.63
C GLU A 3 -14.68 2.71 1.41
N ALA A 4 -13.49 2.29 1.84
CA ALA A 4 -13.33 1.20 2.80
C ALA A 4 -13.14 1.79 4.20
N ALA A 5 -13.76 1.16 5.21
CA ALA A 5 -13.94 1.64 6.59
C ALA A 5 -12.64 1.98 7.38
N ASP A 6 -11.47 1.76 6.79
CA ASP A 6 -10.15 1.98 7.40
C ASP A 6 -9.49 3.31 6.96
N GLY A 7 -10.22 4.15 6.21
CA GLY A 7 -9.75 5.41 5.63
C GLY A 7 -9.66 5.37 4.11
N ASP A 8 -9.48 6.54 3.49
CA ASP A 8 -9.24 6.58 2.05
C ASP A 8 -7.79 6.16 1.80
N TRP A 9 -7.64 5.07 1.05
CA TRP A 9 -6.35 4.48 0.69
C TRP A 9 -6.23 4.50 -0.82
N VAL A 10 -5.15 5.07 -1.34
CA VAL A 10 -4.86 4.94 -2.77
C VAL A 10 -4.17 3.61 -3.00
N VAL A 11 -4.66 2.88 -3.99
CA VAL A 11 -4.21 1.52 -4.31
C VAL A 11 -3.84 1.43 -5.78
N ARG A 12 -2.61 1.00 -6.07
CA ARG A 12 -2.15 0.73 -7.43
C ARG A 12 -1.69 -0.72 -7.57
N ARG A 13 -2.17 -1.38 -8.62
CA ARG A 13 -1.67 -2.70 -9.01
C ARG A 13 -0.37 -2.52 -9.77
N VAL A 14 0.63 -3.29 -9.38
CA VAL A 14 1.94 -3.35 -10.01
C VAL A 14 2.03 -4.67 -10.76
N THR A 15 2.18 -4.59 -12.08
CA THR A 15 2.48 -5.75 -12.91
C THR A 15 3.94 -6.12 -12.66
N GLY A 16 4.23 -7.42 -12.54
CA GLY A 16 5.52 -7.94 -12.07
C GLY A 16 6.77 -7.39 -12.79
N SER A 17 6.61 -6.92 -14.03
CA SER A 17 7.66 -6.32 -14.84
C SER A 17 8.18 -4.96 -14.36
N ALA A 18 7.51 -4.31 -13.39
CA ALA A 18 7.82 -2.94 -13.02
C ALA A 18 8.89 -2.77 -11.91
N THR A 19 9.40 -3.85 -11.32
CA THR A 19 10.39 -3.72 -10.25
C THR A 19 11.42 -4.84 -10.24
N GLY A 20 12.69 -4.46 -10.26
CA GLY A 20 13.82 -5.34 -9.96
C GLY A 20 14.14 -5.43 -8.47
N LYS A 21 13.36 -4.76 -7.61
CA LYS A 21 13.57 -4.74 -6.15
C LYS A 21 12.60 -5.69 -5.46
N THR A 22 13.11 -6.42 -4.48
CA THR A 22 12.30 -7.20 -3.54
C THR A 22 11.72 -6.25 -2.49
N TYR A 23 10.42 -6.39 -2.19
CA TYR A 23 9.76 -5.63 -1.13
C TYR A 23 9.24 -6.56 -0.04
N ARG A 24 8.97 -6.05 1.16
CA ARG A 24 8.43 -6.84 2.27
C ARG A 24 6.96 -6.53 2.50
N CYS A 25 6.13 -7.57 2.51
CA CYS A 25 4.70 -7.44 2.72
C CYS A 25 4.39 -7.33 4.23
N PRO A 26 3.79 -6.24 4.71
CA PRO A 26 3.47 -6.09 6.14
C PRO A 26 2.35 -7.03 6.63
N GLY A 27 1.51 -7.55 5.75
CA GLY A 27 0.41 -8.45 6.14
C GLY A 27 0.84 -9.88 6.47
N CYS A 28 1.91 -10.37 5.85
CA CYS A 28 2.42 -11.73 6.05
C CYS A 28 3.91 -11.79 6.37
N ASP A 29 4.57 -10.65 6.45
CA ASP A 29 6.02 -10.51 6.69
C ASP A 29 6.92 -11.12 5.59
N GLN A 30 6.33 -11.67 4.53
CA GLN A 30 7.04 -12.33 3.44
C GLN A 30 7.54 -11.35 2.38
N GLU A 31 8.60 -11.76 1.67
CA GLU A 31 9.17 -11.02 0.55
C GLU A 31 8.35 -11.17 -0.74
N ILE A 32 8.06 -10.04 -1.37
CA ILE A 32 7.48 -9.90 -2.69
C ILE A 32 8.65 -9.84 -3.68
N ARG A 33 8.88 -10.95 -4.38
CA ARG A 33 9.96 -11.05 -5.37
C ARG A 33 9.67 -10.17 -6.60
N PRO A 34 10.70 -9.63 -7.27
CA PRO A 34 10.55 -8.99 -8.57
C PRO A 34 9.87 -9.95 -9.56
N GLY A 35 9.02 -9.43 -10.45
CA GLY A 35 8.18 -10.29 -11.31
C GLY A 35 6.87 -10.74 -10.66
N THR A 36 6.69 -10.59 -9.35
CA THR A 36 5.44 -10.98 -8.67
C THR A 36 4.39 -9.87 -8.80
N PRO A 37 3.19 -10.16 -9.33
CA PRO A 37 2.08 -9.21 -9.33
C PRO A 37 1.69 -8.85 -7.90
N HIS A 38 1.74 -7.56 -7.56
CA HIS A 38 1.48 -7.09 -6.21
C HIS A 38 0.78 -5.73 -6.22
N VAL A 39 0.45 -5.24 -5.03
CA VAL A 39 -0.30 -4.01 -4.82
C VAL A 39 0.55 -3.04 -4.01
N VAL A 40 0.59 -1.79 -4.44
CA VAL A 40 1.15 -0.69 -3.66
C VAL A 40 0.00 0.13 -3.11
N SER A 41 0.05 0.40 -1.81
CA SER A 41 -0.96 1.17 -1.10
C SER A 41 -0.32 2.26 -0.26
N TRP A 42 -0.94 3.42 -0.21
CA TRP A 42 -0.58 4.52 0.69
C TRP A 42 -1.84 5.27 1.12
N PRO A 43 -1.84 5.93 2.28
CA PRO A 43 -3.01 6.67 2.73
C PRO A 43 -3.27 7.84 1.78
N ALA A 44 -4.53 8.09 1.41
CA ALA A 44 -4.88 9.21 0.54
C ALA A 44 -4.80 10.56 1.29
N TYR A 45 -4.90 10.50 2.61
CA TYR A 45 -4.72 11.63 3.53
C TYR A 45 -3.76 11.18 4.63
N ALA A 46 -2.77 11.99 4.99
CA ALA A 46 -1.87 11.69 6.11
C ALA A 46 -2.68 11.70 7.42
N ARG A 47 -3.18 10.53 7.84
CA ARG A 47 -4.05 10.40 9.03
C ARG A 47 -3.34 10.67 10.36
N ASP A 48 -2.02 10.85 10.37
CA ASP A 48 -1.19 10.91 11.58
C ASP A 48 0.05 11.81 11.44
N SER A 49 0.02 12.79 10.53
CA SER A 49 1.13 13.73 10.40
C SER A 49 0.62 15.13 10.65
N ASP A 50 1.34 15.93 11.46
CA ASP A 50 1.20 17.39 11.57
C ASP A 50 1.29 18.13 10.21
N LEU A 51 1.53 17.39 9.12
CA LEU A 51 1.50 17.84 7.75
C LEU A 51 0.06 18.06 7.30
N GLU A 52 -0.18 19.25 6.77
CA GLU A 52 -1.50 19.70 6.37
C GLU A 52 -2.19 18.72 5.40
N PRO A 53 -3.53 18.57 5.46
CA PRO A 53 -4.30 17.57 4.71
C PRO A 53 -4.18 17.64 3.18
N TRP A 54 -3.51 18.64 2.63
CA TRP A 54 -3.27 18.83 1.20
C TRP A 54 -1.89 18.31 0.72
N ASP A 55 -0.98 17.93 1.63
CA ASP A 55 0.34 17.40 1.25
C ASP A 55 0.27 15.91 0.88
N THR A 56 -0.19 15.68 -0.35
CA THR A 56 -0.32 14.34 -0.95
C THR A 56 1.03 13.76 -1.40
N ASP A 57 2.07 14.59 -1.51
CA ASP A 57 3.42 14.15 -1.86
C ASP A 57 4.09 13.40 -0.69
N SER A 58 3.98 13.92 0.54
CA SER A 58 4.43 13.22 1.74
C SER A 58 3.67 11.92 1.96
N ALA A 59 2.37 11.86 1.61
CA ALA A 59 1.58 10.64 1.70
C ALA A 59 2.08 9.52 0.77
N ALA A 60 2.68 9.89 -0.38
CA ALA A 60 3.28 8.95 -1.33
C ALA A 60 4.62 8.36 -0.86
N ASP A 61 5.31 8.97 0.11
CA ASP A 61 6.50 8.36 0.75
C ASP A 61 6.12 7.11 1.56
N TRP A 62 4.90 7.08 2.12
CA TRP A 62 4.36 5.95 2.88
C TRP A 62 3.85 4.78 2.02
N ARG A 63 4.33 4.64 0.78
CA ARG A 63 3.96 3.53 -0.12
C ARG A 63 4.40 2.19 0.48
N ARG A 64 3.43 1.38 0.88
CA ARG A 64 3.63 0.01 1.34
C ARG A 64 3.28 -0.98 0.25
N HIS A 65 4.10 -2.01 0.10
CA HIS A 65 3.91 -3.07 -0.89
C HIS A 65 3.25 -4.28 -0.24
N TRP A 66 2.21 -4.81 -0.87
CA TRP A 66 1.43 -5.93 -0.37
C TRP A 66 1.22 -6.97 -1.46
N HIS A 67 1.20 -8.23 -1.09
CA HIS A 67 0.56 -9.24 -1.92
C HIS A 67 -0.92 -8.87 -2.12
N ALA A 68 -1.47 -9.12 -3.31
CA ALA A 68 -2.87 -8.83 -3.59
C ALA A 68 -3.84 -9.52 -2.61
N ALA A 69 -3.53 -10.76 -2.21
CA ALA A 69 -4.29 -11.49 -1.21
C ALA A 69 -4.16 -10.88 0.19
N CYS A 70 -2.94 -10.48 0.60
CA CYS A 70 -2.71 -9.85 1.90
C CYS A 70 -3.39 -8.49 2.01
N TRP A 71 -3.39 -7.69 0.94
CA TRP A 71 -4.09 -6.40 0.90
C TRP A 71 -5.60 -6.56 1.11
N ARG A 72 -6.22 -7.55 0.45
CA ARG A 72 -7.64 -7.86 0.62
C ARG A 72 -7.99 -8.37 2.02
N ALA A 73 -7.05 -8.99 2.71
CA ALA A 73 -7.22 -9.52 4.05
C ALA A 73 -6.79 -8.56 5.17
N ARG A 74 -6.32 -7.34 4.84
CA ARG A 74 -5.70 -6.43 5.83
C ARG A 74 -6.65 -6.02 6.96
N ASP A 75 -7.92 -5.80 6.62
CA ASP A 75 -8.97 -5.37 7.55
C ASP A 75 -9.26 -6.46 8.61
N ARG A 76 -9.05 -7.73 8.24
CA ARG A 76 -9.31 -8.89 9.11
C ARG A 76 -8.17 -9.22 10.08
N ARG A 77 -7.06 -8.46 10.05
CA ARG A 77 -5.85 -8.75 10.85
C ARG A 77 -5.44 -7.58 11.76
N ARG A 78 -6.38 -6.69 12.11
CA ARG A 78 -6.15 -5.57 13.05
C ARG A 78 -6.25 -5.99 14.50
#